data_AF-K6T497-F1
#
_entry.id   AF-K6T497-F1
#
_cell.length_a   1.000
_cell.length_b   1.000
_cell.length_c   1.000
_cell.angle_alpha   90.00
_cell.angle_beta   90.00
_cell.angle_gamma   90.00
#
_symmetry.space_group_name_H-M   'P 1'
#
loop_
_entity.id
_entity.type
_entity.pdbx_description
1 polymer ?
#
loop_
_entity_poly.entity_id
_entity_poly.type
_entity_poly.pdbx_seq_one_letter_code
_entity_poly.pdbx_strand_id
1 'polypeptide(L)'
;MKVNEMMDKNFIVVSPEDDLVEVSILMEKKLRFTTPVVDSQKRLVGWITSLDVNRGFREGKKKVKDVMYAKEDIVHVHDDDPARLAVLEAGEYKVFNIPVISDDDVVVGVVRTFDIVKTLSSLYEVKVYKIFKAMEEELKGVTWDELMEASAIVTRRRTGKRVTANDYEKRIKNSTFGEAIWATGGLEKFFVGLIAIGELVIARKVAKARK
;
A
#
# COMPACT_ATOMS: atom_id res chain seq x y z
N MET A 1 5.70 -1.51 6.42
CA MET A 1 5.59 -1.95 5.03
C MET A 1 6.60 -1.18 4.21
N LYS A 2 7.53 -1.90 3.62
CA LYS A 2 8.58 -1.39 2.72
C LYS A 2 8.17 -1.57 1.26
N VAL A 3 8.88 -0.90 0.35
CA VAL A 3 8.64 -1.01 -1.10
C VAL A 3 8.78 -2.45 -1.59
N ASN A 4 9.76 -3.20 -1.07
CA ASN A 4 10.00 -4.60 -1.45
C ASN A 4 8.82 -5.57 -1.17
N GLU A 5 7.92 -5.20 -0.27
CA GLU A 5 6.68 -5.94 0.06
C GLU A 5 5.53 -5.62 -0.92
N MET A 6 5.61 -4.48 -1.62
CA MET A 6 4.58 -3.98 -2.55
C MET A 6 4.93 -4.24 -4.03
N MET A 7 6.22 -4.17 -4.38
CA MET A 7 6.68 -4.17 -5.77
C MET A 7 6.35 -5.46 -6.54
N ASP A 8 6.13 -5.33 -7.85
CA ASP A 8 6.12 -6.47 -8.77
C ASP A 8 7.56 -6.95 -9.01
N LYS A 9 7.82 -8.21 -8.66
CA LYS A 9 9.11 -8.89 -8.90
C LYS A 9 9.14 -9.59 -10.27
N ASN A 10 8.00 -9.66 -10.97
CA ASN A 10 7.88 -10.23 -12.31
C ASN A 10 7.71 -9.09 -13.34
N PHE A 11 8.82 -8.39 -13.58
CA PHE A 11 8.93 -7.31 -14.53
C PHE A 11 9.86 -7.69 -15.69
N ILE A 12 9.74 -6.97 -16.79
CA ILE A 12 10.69 -7.03 -17.89
C ILE A 12 11.71 -5.90 -17.71
N VAL A 13 12.88 -6.07 -18.31
CA VAL A 13 13.92 -5.05 -18.46
C VAL A 13 14.40 -5.08 -19.90
N VAL A 14 14.95 -3.97 -20.38
CA VAL A 14 15.57 -3.87 -21.71
C VAL A 14 16.92 -3.18 -21.60
N SER A 15 17.76 -3.30 -22.63
CA SER A 15 19.06 -2.65 -22.74
C SER A 15 18.99 -1.40 -23.63
N PRO A 16 19.85 -0.38 -23.43
CA PRO A 16 19.95 0.77 -24.34
C PRO A 16 20.23 0.39 -25.80
N GLU A 17 20.88 -0.76 -26.01
CA GLU A 17 21.24 -1.26 -27.34
C GLU A 17 20.21 -2.20 -27.97
N ASP A 18 19.09 -2.48 -27.28
CA ASP A 18 18.02 -3.32 -27.83
C ASP A 18 17.31 -2.63 -29.01
N ASP A 19 16.82 -3.42 -29.96
CA ASP A 19 16.04 -2.92 -31.08
C ASP A 19 14.61 -2.58 -30.67
N LEU A 20 14.10 -1.42 -31.11
CA LEU A 20 12.78 -0.94 -30.75
C LEU A 20 11.64 -1.88 -31.22
N VAL A 21 11.82 -2.59 -32.33
CA VAL A 21 10.82 -3.56 -32.81
C VAL A 21 10.74 -4.75 -31.86
N GLU A 22 11.89 -5.28 -31.44
CA GLU A 22 11.96 -6.39 -30.48
C GLU A 22 11.38 -6.00 -29.12
N VAL A 23 11.71 -4.79 -28.66
CA VAL A 23 11.13 -4.24 -27.42
C VAL A 23 9.62 -4.09 -27.52
N SER A 24 9.10 -3.59 -28.64
CA SER A 24 7.65 -3.49 -28.88
C SER A 24 6.96 -4.85 -28.76
N ILE A 25 7.52 -5.89 -29.39
CA ILE A 25 6.98 -7.26 -29.35
C ILE A 25 7.04 -7.82 -27.93
N LEU A 26 8.14 -7.59 -27.19
CA LEU A 26 8.29 -8.02 -25.81
C LEU A 26 7.24 -7.37 -24.90
N MET A 27 7.06 -6.05 -25.03
CA MET A 27 6.09 -5.25 -24.28
C MET A 27 4.66 -5.74 -24.53
N GLU A 28 4.30 -6.00 -25.79
CA GLU A 28 3.00 -6.56 -26.18
C GLU A 28 2.80 -7.96 -25.56
N LYS A 29 3.75 -8.88 -25.77
CA LYS A 29 3.66 -10.27 -25.28
C LYS A 29 3.53 -10.35 -23.76
N LYS A 30 4.15 -9.41 -23.04
CA LYS A 30 4.17 -9.39 -21.58
C LYS A 30 3.10 -8.48 -20.99
N LEU A 31 2.30 -7.81 -21.83
CA LEU A 31 1.29 -6.83 -21.43
C LEU A 31 1.90 -5.79 -20.48
N ARG A 32 2.99 -5.16 -20.93
CA ARG A 32 3.72 -4.12 -20.20
C ARG A 32 3.83 -2.88 -21.07
N PHE A 33 3.36 -1.75 -20.54
CA PHE A 33 3.36 -0.47 -21.26
C PHE A 33 4.60 0.39 -21.00
N THR A 34 5.38 0.03 -19.99
CA THR A 34 6.64 0.67 -19.64
C THR A 34 7.61 -0.36 -19.11
N THR A 35 8.91 -0.08 -19.19
CA THR A 35 9.95 -0.94 -18.64
C THR A 35 11.20 -0.12 -18.30
N PRO A 36 11.93 -0.50 -17.23
CA PRO A 36 13.25 0.05 -16.98
C PRO A 36 14.21 -0.37 -18.09
N VAL A 37 15.15 0.52 -18.37
CA VAL A 37 16.31 0.28 -19.22
C VAL A 37 17.51 0.09 -18.31
N VAL A 38 18.26 -1.00 -18.51
CA VAL A 38 19.35 -1.41 -17.63
C VAL A 38 20.64 -1.68 -18.39
N ASP A 39 21.77 -1.51 -17.72
CA ASP A 39 23.08 -1.91 -18.26
C ASP A 39 23.32 -3.43 -18.15
N SER A 40 24.52 -3.86 -18.56
CA SER A 40 24.95 -5.27 -18.48
C SER A 40 24.99 -5.85 -17.05
N GLN A 41 25.06 -4.99 -16.03
CA GLN A 41 25.04 -5.35 -14.61
C GLN A 41 23.65 -5.21 -14.00
N LYS A 42 22.61 -5.00 -14.82
CA LYS A 42 21.22 -4.75 -14.43
C LYS A 42 21.00 -3.46 -13.64
N ARG A 43 21.93 -2.51 -13.70
CA ARG A 43 21.77 -1.20 -13.06
C ARG A 43 20.84 -0.33 -13.89
N LEU A 44 19.99 0.43 -13.22
CA LEU A 44 19.07 1.36 -13.88
C LEU A 44 19.85 2.43 -14.63
N VAL A 45 19.65 2.53 -15.95
CA VAL A 45 20.24 3.58 -16.79
C VAL A 45 19.18 4.45 -17.48
N GLY A 46 17.93 4.02 -17.46
CA GLY A 46 16.83 4.79 -18.03
C GLY A 46 15.48 4.12 -17.92
N TRP A 47 14.52 4.68 -18.63
CA TRP A 47 13.15 4.20 -18.68
C TRP A 47 12.56 4.40 -20.07
N ILE A 48 11.72 3.47 -20.51
CA ILE A 48 11.05 3.57 -21.79
C ILE A 48 9.58 3.18 -21.68
N THR A 49 8.73 3.90 -22.40
CA THR A 49 7.30 3.62 -22.53
C THR A 49 6.95 3.19 -23.95
N SER A 50 5.79 2.56 -24.12
CA SER A 50 5.26 2.24 -25.45
C SER A 50 5.01 3.48 -26.30
N LEU A 51 4.80 4.66 -25.69
CA LEU A 51 4.68 5.92 -26.41
C LEU A 51 6.03 6.36 -27.00
N ASP A 52 7.14 6.15 -26.28
CA ASP A 52 8.48 6.46 -26.77
C ASP A 52 8.91 5.51 -27.88
N VAL A 53 8.56 4.22 -27.77
CA VAL A 53 8.75 3.23 -28.84
C VAL A 53 8.01 3.67 -30.11
N ASN A 54 6.73 4.05 -29.99
CA ASN A 54 5.94 4.56 -31.11
C ASN A 54 6.50 5.87 -31.69
N ARG A 55 7.01 6.77 -30.84
CA ARG A 55 7.73 7.98 -31.29
C ARG A 55 8.97 7.58 -32.09
N GLY A 56 9.76 6.63 -31.59
CA GLY A 56 10.93 6.11 -32.27
C GLY A 56 10.64 5.59 -33.67
N PHE A 57 9.54 4.84 -33.85
CA PHE A 57 9.12 4.38 -35.18
C PHE A 57 8.81 5.53 -36.13
N ARG A 58 8.11 6.58 -35.66
CA ARG A 58 7.80 7.77 -36.50
C ARG A 58 9.06 8.56 -36.87
N GLU A 59 10.05 8.59 -35.98
CA GLU A 59 11.30 9.31 -36.16
C GLU A 59 12.39 8.47 -36.86
N GLY A 60 12.09 7.22 -37.23
CA GLY A 60 13.06 6.32 -37.86
C GLY A 60 14.20 5.89 -36.93
N LYS A 61 14.02 6.00 -35.61
CA LYS A 61 14.97 5.50 -34.60
C LYS A 61 14.92 3.98 -34.55
N LYS A 62 16.04 3.37 -34.15
CA LYS A 62 16.17 1.90 -34.10
C LYS A 62 16.44 1.38 -32.69
N LYS A 63 17.13 2.15 -31.85
CA LYS A 63 17.59 1.67 -30.54
C LYS A 63 16.85 2.33 -29.39
N VAL A 64 16.76 1.61 -28.26
CA VAL A 64 16.16 2.11 -27.02
C VAL A 64 16.80 3.41 -26.56
N LYS A 65 18.14 3.50 -26.59
CA LYS A 65 18.89 4.70 -26.17
C LYS A 65 18.52 5.97 -26.94
N ASP A 66 17.98 5.83 -28.15
CA ASP A 66 17.61 6.97 -28.99
C ASP A 66 16.33 7.66 -28.52
N VAL A 67 15.53 7.00 -27.66
CA VAL A 67 14.20 7.46 -27.26
C VAL A 67 13.89 7.29 -25.76
N MET A 68 14.72 6.59 -24.99
CA MET A 68 14.52 6.41 -23.55
C MET A 68 14.70 7.72 -22.78
N TYR A 69 14.10 7.81 -21.60
CA TYR A 69 14.46 8.81 -20.59
C TYR A 69 15.70 8.33 -19.83
N ALA A 70 16.64 9.23 -19.54
CA ALA A 70 17.81 8.93 -18.75
C ALA A 70 17.44 8.71 -17.28
N LYS A 71 18.31 8.03 -16.50
CA LYS A 71 18.08 7.76 -15.07
C LYS A 71 17.79 9.03 -14.27
N GLU A 72 18.45 10.13 -14.62
CA GLU A 72 18.36 11.41 -13.93
C GLU A 72 17.00 12.09 -14.13
N ASP A 73 16.28 11.73 -15.19
CA ASP A 73 14.98 12.30 -15.57
C ASP A 73 13.80 11.45 -15.08
N ILE A 74 14.06 10.38 -14.33
CA ILE A 74 13.02 9.44 -13.88
C ILE A 74 12.99 9.29 -12.37
N VAL A 75 11.76 9.18 -11.88
CA VAL A 75 11.49 8.87 -10.48
C VAL A 75 11.76 7.38 -10.24
N HIS A 76 12.52 7.07 -9.20
CA HIS A 76 12.82 5.72 -8.75
C HIS A 76 12.83 5.70 -7.21
N VAL A 77 12.66 4.51 -6.62
CA VAL A 77 12.70 4.32 -5.16
C VAL A 77 13.63 3.16 -4.81
N HIS A 78 14.12 3.13 -3.58
CA HIS A 78 14.86 1.99 -3.05
C HIS A 78 13.92 0.90 -2.53
N ASP A 79 14.38 -0.35 -2.54
CA ASP A 79 13.59 -1.49 -2.09
C ASP A 79 13.32 -1.49 -0.57
N ASP A 80 14.23 -0.90 0.21
CA ASP A 80 14.09 -0.71 1.64
C ASP A 80 13.27 0.53 2.05
N ASP A 81 12.92 1.39 1.10
CA ASP A 81 12.16 2.61 1.37
C ASP A 81 10.78 2.29 1.98
N PRO A 82 10.21 3.22 2.79
CA PRO A 82 8.82 3.12 3.20
C PRO A 82 7.90 3.09 1.96
N ALA A 83 6.96 2.13 1.90
CA ALA A 83 6.05 2.00 0.76
C ALA A 83 5.23 3.28 0.47
N ARG A 84 5.02 4.12 1.50
CA ARG A 84 4.40 5.44 1.37
C ARG A 84 5.12 6.34 0.38
N LEU A 85 6.44 6.24 0.26
CA LEU A 85 7.22 7.06 -0.67
C LEU A 85 6.76 6.80 -2.11
N ALA A 86 6.70 5.54 -2.55
CA ALA A 86 6.19 5.19 -3.87
C ALA A 86 4.77 5.73 -4.15
N VAL A 87 3.91 5.81 -3.13
CA VAL A 87 2.56 6.41 -3.27
C VAL A 87 2.62 7.92 -3.50
N LEU A 88 3.48 8.62 -2.76
CA LEU A 88 3.65 10.07 -2.92
C LEU A 88 4.27 10.40 -4.27
N GLU A 89 5.35 9.71 -4.62
CA GLU A 89 6.07 9.85 -5.88
C GLU A 89 5.14 9.62 -7.09
N ALA A 90 4.33 8.55 -7.05
CA ALA A 90 3.35 8.27 -8.10
C ALA A 90 2.29 9.39 -8.24
N GLY A 91 1.87 9.98 -7.11
CA GLY A 91 0.88 11.06 -7.09
C GLY A 91 1.43 12.41 -7.56
N GLU A 92 2.62 12.78 -7.07
CA GLU A 92 3.28 14.05 -7.35
C GLU A 92 3.71 14.13 -8.81
N TYR A 93 4.44 13.12 -9.28
CA TYR A 93 4.98 13.08 -10.64
C TYR A 93 4.00 12.47 -11.66
N LYS A 94 2.81 12.04 -11.21
CA LYS A 94 1.74 11.44 -12.04
C LYS A 94 2.24 10.27 -12.90
N VAL A 95 3.15 9.47 -12.35
CA VAL A 95 3.73 8.31 -13.02
C VAL A 95 2.94 7.05 -12.71
N PHE A 96 2.77 6.19 -13.72
CA PHE A 96 2.05 4.93 -13.56
C PHE A 96 2.88 3.85 -12.87
N ASN A 97 4.19 3.86 -13.10
CA ASN A 97 5.11 2.79 -12.74
C ASN A 97 6.44 3.40 -12.30
N ILE A 98 6.99 2.92 -11.19
CA ILE A 98 8.22 3.41 -10.58
C ILE A 98 9.21 2.22 -10.49
N PRO A 99 10.40 2.28 -11.11
CA PRO A 99 11.44 1.29 -10.89
C PRO A 99 11.91 1.28 -9.44
N VAL A 100 12.15 0.08 -8.93
CA VAL A 100 12.72 -0.15 -7.60
C VAL A 100 14.15 -0.63 -7.76
N ILE A 101 15.07 0.05 -7.11
CA ILE A 101 16.50 -0.26 -7.14
C ILE A 101 17.02 -0.70 -5.77
N SER A 102 18.09 -1.49 -5.75
CA SER A 102 18.88 -1.71 -4.54
C SER A 102 19.90 -0.58 -4.32
N ASP A 103 20.66 -0.64 -3.23
CA ASP A 103 21.76 0.29 -2.95
C ASP A 103 22.87 0.29 -4.03
N ASP A 104 22.99 -0.80 -4.80
CA ASP A 104 23.94 -0.96 -5.91
C ASP A 104 23.37 -0.51 -7.27
N ASP A 105 22.27 0.25 -7.28
CA ASP A 105 21.52 0.70 -8.46
C ASP A 105 20.88 -0.42 -9.30
N VAL A 106 20.94 -1.67 -8.85
CA VAL A 106 20.37 -2.81 -9.56
C VAL A 106 18.85 -2.75 -9.49
N VAL A 107 18.17 -2.87 -10.63
CA VAL A 107 16.70 -2.93 -10.65
C VAL A 107 16.22 -4.27 -10.09
N VAL A 108 15.52 -4.21 -8.96
CA VAL A 108 15.00 -5.38 -8.23
C VAL A 108 13.47 -5.51 -8.29
N GLY A 109 12.78 -4.49 -8.80
CA GLY A 109 11.33 -4.49 -8.92
C GLY A 109 10.77 -3.31 -9.70
N VAL A 110 9.44 -3.30 -9.85
CA VAL A 110 8.68 -2.15 -10.32
C VAL A 110 7.44 -2.01 -9.45
N VAL A 111 7.17 -0.83 -8.89
CA VAL A 111 5.88 -0.52 -8.27
C VAL A 111 4.96 0.07 -9.33
N ARG A 112 3.84 -0.59 -9.61
CA ARG A 112 2.79 -0.05 -10.49
C ARG A 112 1.70 0.59 -9.64
N THR A 113 0.96 1.56 -10.20
CA THR A 113 -0.23 2.10 -9.52
C THR A 113 -1.22 1.01 -9.15
N PHE A 114 -1.30 -0.07 -9.94
CA PHE A 114 -2.12 -1.24 -9.60
C PHE A 114 -1.64 -1.96 -8.34
N ASP A 115 -0.32 -2.05 -8.11
CA ASP A 115 0.23 -2.67 -6.90
C ASP A 115 -0.07 -1.81 -5.66
N ILE A 116 -0.02 -0.47 -5.80
CA ILE A 116 -0.48 0.47 -4.78
C ILE A 116 -1.96 0.24 -4.45
N VAL A 117 -2.83 0.22 -5.46
CA VAL A 117 -4.28 0.01 -5.29
C VAL A 117 -4.56 -1.33 -4.63
N LYS A 118 -3.93 -2.42 -5.09
CA LYS A 118 -4.05 -3.75 -4.51
C LYS A 118 -3.62 -3.75 -3.04
N THR A 119 -2.52 -3.08 -2.73
CA THR A 119 -1.98 -3.02 -1.37
C THR A 119 -2.92 -2.25 -0.43
N LEU A 120 -3.36 -1.06 -0.83
CA LEU A 120 -4.33 -0.26 -0.07
C LEU A 120 -5.66 -1.00 0.09
N SER A 121 -6.15 -1.66 -0.95
CA SER A 121 -7.37 -2.49 -0.88
C SER A 121 -7.23 -3.61 0.16
N SER A 122 -6.08 -4.29 0.22
CA SER A 122 -5.87 -5.35 1.21
C SER A 122 -5.90 -4.83 2.67
N LEU A 123 -5.50 -3.58 2.91
CA LEU A 123 -5.64 -2.93 4.22
C LEU A 123 -7.12 -2.65 4.56
N TYR A 124 -7.93 -2.28 3.58
CA TYR A 124 -9.36 -2.02 3.78
C TYR A 124 -10.14 -3.30 4.14
N GLU A 125 -9.70 -4.45 3.65
CA GLU A 125 -10.32 -5.77 3.89
C GLU A 125 -9.99 -6.38 5.26
N VAL A 126 -9.10 -5.77 6.05
CA VAL A 126 -8.77 -6.25 7.40
C VAL A 126 -10.02 -6.23 8.28
N LYS A 127 -10.38 -7.38 8.87
CA LYS A 127 -11.52 -7.45 9.80
C LYS A 127 -11.27 -6.60 11.04
N VAL A 128 -12.27 -5.81 11.44
CA VAL A 128 -12.19 -4.95 12.64
C VAL A 128 -11.86 -5.79 13.88
N TYR A 129 -12.34 -7.03 13.94
CA TYR A 129 -11.98 -8.01 14.97
C TYR A 129 -10.46 -8.16 15.18
N LYS A 130 -9.66 -8.19 14.11
CA LYS A 130 -8.19 -8.30 14.23
C LYS A 130 -7.58 -7.06 14.91
N ILE A 131 -8.13 -5.88 14.64
CA ILE A 131 -7.72 -4.62 15.27
C ILE A 131 -8.02 -4.66 16.77
N PHE A 132 -9.21 -5.13 17.15
CA PHE A 132 -9.58 -5.29 18.56
C PHE A 132 -8.75 -6.36 19.27
N LYS A 133 -8.35 -7.43 18.58
CA LYS A 133 -7.46 -8.44 19.15
C LYS A 133 -6.07 -7.89 19.43
N ALA A 134 -5.48 -7.14 18.50
CA ALA A 134 -4.23 -6.42 18.76
C ALA A 134 -4.38 -5.42 19.92
N MET A 135 -5.51 -4.71 20.00
CA MET A 135 -5.80 -3.81 21.12
C MET A 135 -5.90 -4.54 22.47
N GLU A 136 -6.49 -5.73 22.52
CA GLU A 136 -6.52 -6.57 23.74
C GLU A 136 -5.12 -6.97 24.19
N GLU A 137 -4.26 -7.38 23.25
CA GLU A 137 -2.87 -7.79 23.53
C GLU A 137 -2.04 -6.66 24.15
N GLU A 138 -2.26 -5.42 23.72
CA GLU A 138 -1.61 -4.22 24.27
C GLU A 138 -2.19 -3.81 25.65
N LEU A 139 -3.48 -4.05 25.89
CA LEU A 139 -4.17 -3.69 27.12
C LEU A 139 -3.97 -4.73 28.23
N LYS A 140 -2.77 -4.77 28.81
CA LYS A 140 -2.38 -5.71 29.88
C LYS A 140 -3.41 -5.78 31.01
N GLY A 141 -3.94 -6.99 31.26
CA GLY A 141 -4.88 -7.28 32.36
C GLY A 141 -6.34 -6.99 32.05
N VAL A 142 -6.67 -6.52 30.84
CA VAL A 142 -8.04 -6.43 30.33
C VAL A 142 -8.39 -7.73 29.63
N THR A 143 -9.58 -8.29 29.89
CA THR A 143 -10.10 -9.44 29.13
C THR A 143 -10.88 -9.00 27.89
N TRP A 144 -10.98 -9.87 26.88
CA TRP A 144 -11.85 -9.67 25.72
C TRP A 144 -13.26 -9.23 26.09
N ASP A 145 -13.88 -9.89 27.07
CA ASP A 145 -15.25 -9.57 27.51
C ASP A 145 -15.33 -8.15 28.10
N GLU A 146 -14.36 -7.75 28.93
CA GLU A 146 -14.27 -6.39 29.47
C GLU A 146 -14.13 -5.35 28.35
N LEU A 147 -13.35 -5.66 27.30
CA LEU A 147 -13.17 -4.82 26.12
C LEU A 147 -14.48 -4.71 25.30
N MET A 148 -15.19 -5.80 25.08
CA MET A 148 -16.48 -5.80 24.37
C MET A 148 -17.57 -5.06 25.15
N GLU A 149 -17.61 -5.20 26.47
CA GLU A 149 -18.50 -4.41 27.34
C GLU A 149 -18.25 -2.91 27.21
N ALA A 150 -16.98 -2.50 27.31
CA ALA A 150 -16.60 -1.09 27.16
C ALA A 150 -16.97 -0.55 25.78
N SER A 151 -16.73 -1.35 24.73
CA SER A 151 -17.07 -1.01 23.34
C SER A 151 -18.57 -0.77 23.15
N ALA A 152 -19.41 -1.63 23.73
CA ALA A 152 -20.86 -1.47 23.72
C ALA A 152 -21.31 -0.18 24.44
N ILE A 153 -20.70 0.14 25.58
CA ILE A 153 -20.99 1.37 26.33
C ILE A 153 -20.61 2.61 25.53
N VAL A 154 -19.41 2.65 24.95
CA VAL A 154 -18.96 3.80 24.12
C VAL A 154 -19.86 3.97 22.90
N THR A 155 -20.24 2.87 22.25
CA THR A 155 -21.16 2.89 21.11
C THR A 155 -22.51 3.50 21.48
N ARG A 156 -23.07 3.09 22.63
CA ARG A 156 -24.33 3.65 23.14
C ARG A 156 -24.21 5.14 23.44
N ARG A 157 -23.09 5.59 24.04
CA ARG A 157 -22.84 7.01 24.34
C ARG A 157 -22.77 7.86 23.08
N ARG A 158 -22.15 7.34 22.00
CA ARG A 158 -21.97 8.10 20.75
C ARG A 158 -23.19 8.07 19.83
N THR A 159 -23.92 6.97 19.78
CA THR A 159 -24.99 6.76 18.79
C THR A 159 -26.41 6.79 19.39
N GLY A 160 -26.53 6.78 20.71
CA GLY A 160 -27.81 6.61 21.41
C GLY A 160 -28.40 5.21 21.34
N LYS A 161 -27.90 4.33 20.45
CA LYS A 161 -28.44 2.98 20.24
C LYS A 161 -27.91 2.01 21.30
N ARG A 162 -28.81 1.22 21.90
CA ARG A 162 -28.40 0.10 22.78
C ARG A 162 -27.78 -1.00 21.94
N VAL A 163 -26.61 -1.47 22.35
CA VAL A 163 -25.86 -2.57 21.74
C VAL A 163 -25.32 -3.43 22.89
N THR A 164 -25.41 -4.76 22.78
CA THR A 164 -24.79 -5.66 23.75
C THR A 164 -23.34 -5.97 23.37
N ALA A 165 -22.54 -6.49 24.31
CA ALA A 165 -21.17 -6.93 24.03
C ALA A 165 -21.13 -7.98 22.90
N ASN A 166 -22.02 -8.97 22.94
CA ASN A 166 -22.14 -10.01 21.91
C ASN A 166 -22.54 -9.44 20.54
N ASP A 167 -23.46 -8.46 20.50
CA ASP A 167 -23.84 -7.81 19.24
C ASP A 167 -22.68 -7.01 18.66
N TYR A 168 -21.91 -6.34 19.51
CA TYR A 168 -20.73 -5.60 19.10
C TYR A 168 -19.65 -6.53 18.55
N GLU A 169 -19.38 -7.65 19.24
CA GLU A 169 -18.42 -8.65 18.80
C GLU A 169 -18.79 -9.24 17.43
N LYS A 170 -20.05 -9.65 17.24
CA LYS A 170 -20.54 -10.15 15.95
C LYS A 170 -20.35 -9.12 14.84
N ARG A 171 -20.58 -7.84 15.15
CA ARG A 171 -20.40 -6.74 14.19
C ARG A 171 -18.93 -6.62 13.76
N ILE A 172 -17.99 -6.55 14.69
CA ILE A 172 -16.56 -6.37 14.35
C ILE A 172 -15.96 -7.60 13.66
N LYS A 173 -16.51 -8.80 13.86
CA LYS A 173 -16.11 -10.02 13.12
C LYS A 173 -16.53 -9.96 11.66
N ASN A 174 -17.68 -9.36 11.38
CA ASN A 174 -18.23 -9.29 10.02
C ASN A 174 -17.77 -8.04 9.26
N SER A 175 -17.52 -6.93 9.96
CA SER A 175 -17.11 -5.68 9.33
C SER A 175 -15.61 -5.60 8.99
N THR A 176 -15.30 -4.92 7.89
CA THR A 176 -13.92 -4.60 7.50
C THR A 176 -13.48 -3.24 8.02
N PHE A 177 -12.18 -2.99 8.03
CA PHE A 177 -11.57 -1.73 8.46
C PHE A 177 -12.07 -0.58 7.58
N GLY A 178 -12.15 -0.81 6.26
CA GLY A 178 -12.73 0.14 5.32
C GLY A 178 -14.14 0.54 5.73
N GLU A 179 -15.06 -0.42 5.89
CA GLU A 179 -16.45 -0.17 6.29
C GLU A 179 -16.52 0.62 7.61
N ALA A 180 -15.66 0.30 8.58
CA ALA A 180 -15.62 0.98 9.86
C ALA A 180 -15.16 2.44 9.75
N ILE A 181 -14.15 2.73 8.92
CA ILE A 181 -13.71 4.09 8.62
C ILE A 181 -14.87 4.90 8.00
N TRP A 182 -15.56 4.34 7.00
CA TRP A 182 -16.69 5.01 6.35
C TRP A 182 -17.85 5.26 7.32
N ALA A 183 -18.22 4.25 8.11
CA ALA A 183 -19.30 4.36 9.08
C ALA A 183 -19.02 5.36 10.21
N THR A 184 -17.75 5.55 10.58
CA THR A 184 -17.33 6.53 11.59
C THR A 184 -17.10 7.93 11.01
N GLY A 185 -17.14 8.09 9.69
CA GLY A 185 -16.95 9.37 9.00
C GLY A 185 -15.49 9.82 8.95
N GLY A 186 -14.55 8.88 8.87
CA GLY A 186 -13.13 9.15 8.67
C GLY A 186 -12.20 8.39 9.61
N LEU A 187 -10.94 8.24 9.19
CA LEU A 187 -9.91 7.49 9.91
C LEU A 187 -9.66 8.05 11.32
N GLU A 188 -9.64 9.37 11.45
CA GLU A 188 -9.44 10.07 12.74
C GLU A 188 -10.54 9.71 13.76
N LYS A 189 -11.81 9.75 13.32
CA LYS A 189 -12.96 9.44 14.19
C LYS A 189 -12.98 7.97 14.60
N PHE A 190 -12.53 7.07 13.73
CA PHE A 190 -12.34 5.67 14.06
C PHE A 190 -11.31 5.50 15.18
N PHE A 191 -10.12 6.10 15.06
CA PHE A 191 -9.07 6.01 16.08
C PHE A 191 -9.47 6.68 17.40
N VAL A 192 -10.10 7.85 17.37
CA VAL A 192 -10.68 8.49 18.57
C VAL A 192 -11.75 7.58 19.22
N GLY A 193 -12.43 6.73 18.43
CA GLY A 193 -13.28 5.65 18.93
C GLY A 193 -12.54 4.61 19.73
N LEU A 194 -11.46 4.07 19.18
CA LEU A 194 -10.62 3.06 19.85
C LEU A 194 -10.01 3.60 21.14
N ILE A 195 -9.49 4.83 21.13
CA ILE A 195 -8.91 5.47 22.32
C ILE A 195 -9.96 5.56 23.45
N ALA A 196 -11.16 6.05 23.15
CA ALA A 196 -12.23 6.16 24.15
C ALA A 196 -12.68 4.80 24.73
N ILE A 197 -12.60 3.73 23.93
CA ILE A 197 -12.86 2.36 24.40
C ILE A 197 -11.75 1.90 25.36
N GLY A 198 -10.49 2.13 24.99
CA GLY A 198 -9.32 1.80 25.81
C GLY A 198 -9.32 2.51 27.17
N GLU A 199 -9.58 3.81 27.17
CA GLU A 199 -9.70 4.61 28.39
C GLU A 199 -10.81 4.08 29.30
N LEU A 200 -11.99 3.77 28.74
CA LEU A 200 -13.13 3.30 29.52
C LEU A 200 -12.86 1.93 30.15
N VAL A 201 -12.26 1.00 29.42
CA VAL A 201 -12.01 -0.35 29.93
C VAL A 201 -10.97 -0.34 31.05
N ILE A 202 -9.89 0.45 30.90
CA ILE A 202 -8.88 0.64 31.95
C ILE A 202 -9.53 1.29 33.19
N ALA A 203 -10.29 2.38 33.02
CA ALA A 203 -10.94 3.06 34.13
C ALA A 203 -11.87 2.13 34.92
N ARG A 204 -12.65 1.29 34.23
CA ARG A 204 -13.50 0.27 34.86
C ARG A 204 -12.69 -0.77 35.61
N LYS A 205 -11.56 -1.22 35.05
CA LYS A 205 -10.69 -2.21 35.68
C LYS A 205 -10.11 -1.68 36.99
N VAL A 206 -9.54 -0.48 36.96
CA VAL A 206 -8.96 0.17 38.14
C VAL A 206 -10.04 0.40 39.21
N ALA A 207 -11.23 0.84 38.82
CA ALA A 207 -12.34 1.04 39.75
C ALA A 207 -12.81 -0.27 40.42
N LYS A 208 -12.75 -1.40 39.72
CA LYS A 208 -13.03 -2.72 40.30
C LYS A 208 -11.92 -3.18 41.25
N ALA A 209 -10.65 -2.94 40.93
CA ALA A 209 -9.52 -3.34 41.76
C ALA A 209 -9.39 -2.55 43.08
N ARG A 210 -10.02 -1.37 43.17
CA ARG A 210 -10.08 -0.54 44.39
C ARG A 210 -11.26 -0.88 45.32
N LYS A 211 -12.15 -1.78 44.91
CA LYS A 211 -13.25 -2.30 45.73
C LYS A 211 -12.84 -3.62 46.37
#